data_AF-A0A4Q5S1N0-F1
#
_entry.id   AF-A0A4Q5S1N0-F1
#
_cell.length_a   1.000
_cell.length_b   1.000
_cell.length_c   1.000
_cell.angle_alpha   90.00
_cell.angle_beta   90.00
_cell.angle_gamma   90.00
#
_symmetry.space_group_name_H-M   'P 1'
#
loop_
_entity.id
_entity.type
_entity.pdbx_description
1 polymer ?
#
loop_
_entity_poly.entity_id
_entity_poly.type
_entity_poly.pdbx_seq_one_letter_code
_entity_poly.pdbx_strand_id
1 'polypeptide(L)' 'LKGMMNIGTRPTISTGSLRSIEVNLFDFDTEIYGRNITIFLKEKLRAEQKFAGLEALKLQIEKDREDAIRVLSGTN' A
#
# COMPACT_ATOMS: atom_id res chain seq x y z
N LEU A 1 -6.30 9.39 9.42
CA LEU A 1 -5.35 8.25 9.50
C LEU A 1 -4.31 8.40 8.41
N LYS A 2 -3.09 7.95 8.66
CA LYS A 2 -2.00 7.89 7.68
C LYS A 2 -1.82 6.44 7.25
N GLY A 3 -1.24 6.21 6.08
CA GLY A 3 -1.02 4.86 5.59
C GLY A 3 -0.29 4.84 4.26
N MET A 4 0.08 3.64 3.86
CA MET A 4 0.61 3.34 2.53
C MET A 4 -0.35 2.39 1.82
N MET A 5 -0.35 2.43 0.49
CA MET A 5 -1.18 1.53 -0.30
C MET A 5 -0.43 0.95 -1.48
N ASN A 6 -0.81 -0.26 -1.84
CA ASN A 6 -0.41 -0.92 -3.06
C ASN A 6 -1.61 -0.99 -4.01
N ILE A 7 -1.37 -0.65 -5.29
CA ILE A 7 -2.30 -0.88 -6.38
C ILE A 7 -1.61 -1.85 -7.32
N GLY A 8 -2.07 -3.09 -7.34
CA GLY A 8 -1.47 -4.15 -8.13
C GLY A 8 -2.43 -4.77 -9.13
N THR A 9 -1.88 -5.59 -10.01
CA THR A 9 -2.67 -6.38 -10.98
C THR A 9 -2.50 -7.86 -10.67
N ARG A 10 -3.60 -8.63 -10.61
CA ARG A 10 -3.53 -10.10 -10.54
C ARG A 10 -3.55 -10.69 -11.96
N PRO A 11 -2.40 -11.14 -12.52
CA PRO A 11 -2.34 -11.62 -13.89
C PRO A 11 -2.91 -13.04 -14.08
N THR A 12 -3.11 -13.80 -13.00
CA THR A 12 -3.38 -15.25 -13.04
C THR A 12 -4.85 -15.65 -13.00
N ILE A 13 -5.80 -14.69 -13.04
CA ILE A 13 -7.24 -15.01 -13.14
C ILE A 13 -7.67 -14.85 -14.59
N SER A 14 -8.08 -15.95 -15.21
CA SER A 14 -8.40 -16.09 -16.64
C SER A 14 -9.64 -15.33 -17.12
N THR A 15 -10.18 -14.39 -16.33
CA THR A 15 -11.44 -13.69 -16.60
C THR A 15 -11.37 -12.20 -16.27
N GLY A 16 -10.25 -11.55 -16.58
CA GLY A 16 -10.11 -10.10 -16.53
C GLY A 16 -9.10 -9.63 -15.50
N SER A 17 -8.32 -8.62 -15.88
CA SER A 17 -7.27 -7.98 -15.09
C SER A 17 -7.87 -7.30 -13.85
N LEU A 18 -8.13 -8.06 -12.78
CA LEU A 18 -8.63 -7.51 -11.53
C LEU A 18 -7.50 -6.76 -10.83
N ARG A 19 -7.63 -5.43 -10.81
CA ARG A 19 -6.79 -4.54 -10.00
C ARG A 19 -7.06 -4.83 -8.53
N SER A 20 -6.03 -5.15 -7.76
CA SER A 20 -6.11 -5.23 -6.30
C SER A 20 -5.66 -3.92 -5.68
N ILE A 21 -6.37 -3.50 -4.63
CA ILE A 21 -6.03 -2.34 -3.83
C ILE A 21 -5.86 -2.82 -2.39
N GLU A 22 -4.69 -2.61 -1.82
CA GLU A 22 -4.34 -3.00 -0.46
C GLU A 22 -3.85 -1.76 0.27
N VAL A 23 -4.42 -1.47 1.45
CA VAL A 23 -4.06 -0.29 2.25
C VAL A 23 -3.60 -0.77 3.62
N ASN A 24 -2.41 -0.34 4.02
CA ASN A 24 -1.91 -0.48 5.37
C ASN A 24 -2.08 0.86 6.10
N LEU A 25 -3.04 0.90 7.04
CA LEU A 25 -3.27 2.06 7.90
C LEU A 25 -2.27 2.01 9.07
N PHE A 26 -1.55 3.11 9.28
CA PHE A 26 -0.60 3.22 10.39
C PHE A 26 -1.33 3.50 11.70
N ASP A 27 -0.81 2.92 12.78
CA ASP A 27 -1.32 3.08 14.15
C ASP A 27 -2.84 2.81 14.27
N PHE A 28 -3.30 1.78 13.56
CA PHE A 28 -4.70 1.39 13.48
C PHE A 28 -4.86 -0.10 13.79
N ASP A 29 -5.65 -0.41 14.82
CA ASP A 29 -5.87 -1.77 15.34
C ASP A 29 -7.37 -2.00 15.58
N THR A 30 -8.16 -1.92 14.52
CA THR A 30 -9.61 -2.11 14.60
C THR A 30 -10.13 -2.81 13.36
N GLU A 31 -11.04 -3.77 13.54
CA GLU A 31 -11.70 -4.44 12.43
C GLU A 31 -12.75 -3.55 11.77
N ILE A 32 -12.64 -3.38 10.45
CA ILE A 32 -13.54 -2.52 9.66
C ILE A 32 -14.14 -3.25 8.45
N TYR A 33 -14.22 -4.59 8.52
CA TYR A 33 -14.86 -5.39 7.46
C TYR A 33 -16.31 -4.93 7.23
N GLY A 34 -16.70 -4.81 5.95
CA GLY A 34 -18.03 -4.33 5.55
C GLY A 34 -18.24 -2.81 5.68
N ARG A 35 -17.23 -2.05 6.12
CA ARG A 35 -17.28 -0.58 6.16
C ARG A 35 -16.76 0.02 4.86
N ASN A 36 -17.40 1.10 4.41
CA ASN A 36 -16.88 1.92 3.33
C ASN A 36 -15.83 2.89 3.89
N ILE A 37 -14.72 3.03 3.19
CA ILE A 37 -13.66 3.99 3.50
C ILE A 37 -13.34 4.85 2.28
N THR A 38 -12.94 6.09 2.52
CA THR A 38 -12.47 7.01 1.48
C THR A 38 -10.98 7.24 1.66
N ILE A 39 -10.22 7.08 0.58
CA ILE A 39 -8.75 7.24 0.56
C ILE A 39 -8.39 8.45 -0.29
N PHE A 40 -7.51 9.30 0.24
CA PHE A 40 -6.93 10.43 -0.48
C PHE A 40 -5.47 10.11 -0.83
N LEU A 41 -5.16 10.08 -2.12
CA LEU A 41 -3.81 9.85 -2.61
C LEU A 41 -2.99 11.15 -2.48
N LYS A 42 -1.89 11.10 -1.72
CA LYS A 42 -0.97 12.24 -1.55
C LYS A 42 0.14 12.22 -2.59
N GLU A 43 0.85 11.10 -2.71
CA GLU A 43 2.01 10.96 -3.57
C GLU A 43 2.19 9.49 -4.00
N LYS A 44 2.78 9.27 -5.17
CA LYS A 44 3.19 7.95 -5.63
C LYS A 44 4.66 7.72 -5.26
N LEU A 45 4.92 6.79 -4.33
CA LEU A 45 6.28 6.50 -3.85
C LEU A 45 7.12 5.71 -4.88
N ARG A 46 6.53 4.71 -5.54
CA ARG A 46 7.23 3.85 -6.51
C ARG A 46 6.29 3.14 -7.48
N ALA A 47 6.87 2.52 -8.51
CA ALA A 47 6.18 1.55 -9.36
C ALA A 47 6.13 0.15 -8.71
N GLU A 48 5.29 -0.73 -9.27
CA GLU A 48 5.32 -2.16 -8.94
C GLU A 48 6.68 -2.77 -9.32
N GLN A 49 7.16 -3.68 -8.49
CA GLN A 49 8.42 -4.39 -8.71
C GLN A 49 8.27 -5.84 -8.28
N LYS A 50 8.99 -6.75 -8.95
CA LYS A 50 9.12 -8.15 -8.51
C LYS A 50 10.25 -8.24 -7.50
N PHE A 51 10.05 -9.04 -6.47
CA PHE A 51 11.08 -9.29 -5.46
C PHE A 51 11.66 -10.69 -5.64
N ALA A 52 12.96 -10.82 -5.38
CA ALA A 52 13.66 -12.10 -5.45
C ALA A 52 13.23 -13.11 -4.36
N GLY A 53 12.55 -12.62 -3.31
CA GLY A 53 12.04 -13.45 -2.22
C GLY A 53 11.38 -12.63 -1.11
N LEU A 54 10.95 -13.32 -0.05
CA LEU A 54 10.20 -12.73 1.07
C LEU A 54 11.01 -11.64 1.81
N GLU A 55 12.30 -11.88 2.05
CA GLU A 55 13.14 -10.92 2.78
C GLU A 55 13.32 -9.61 2.00
N ALA A 56 13.52 -9.69 0.68
CA ALA A 56 13.59 -8.51 -0.18
C ALA A 56 12.26 -7.72 -0.20
N LEU A 57 11.13 -8.43 -0.16
CA LEU A 57 9.81 -7.80 -0.06
C LEU A 57 9.64 -7.08 1.28
N LYS A 58 9.99 -7.72 2.40
CA LYS A 58 9.88 -7.12 3.75
C LYS A 58 10.70 -5.82 3.84
N LEU A 59 11.97 -5.87 3.42
CA LEU A 59 12.85 -4.71 3.44
C LEU A 59 12.28 -3.54 2.60
N GLN A 60 11.68 -3.84 1.45
CA GLN A 60 11.05 -2.80 0.65
C GLN A 60 9.80 -2.24 1.32
N ILE A 61 8.97 -3.07 1.96
CA ILE A 61 7.78 -2.60 2.69
C ILE A 61 8.17 -1.67 3.84
N GLU A 62 9.25 -1.99 4.57
CA GLU A 62 9.78 -1.14 5.64
C GLU A 62 10.24 0.21 5.09
N LYS A 63 11.00 0.20 3.99
CA LYS A 63 11.42 1.44 3.31
C LYS A 63 10.23 2.26 2.80
N ASP A 64 9.24 1.61 2.19
CA ASP A 64 8.01 2.27 1.73
C ASP A 64 7.25 2.93 2.89
N ARG A 65 7.24 2.29 4.06
CA ARG A 65 6.62 2.85 5.27
C ARG A 65 7.35 4.10 5.74
N GLU A 66 8.68 4.08 5.80
CA GLU A 66 9.48 5.24 6.19
C GLU A 66 9.27 6.43 5.23
N ASP A 67 9.30 6.17 3.92
CA ASP A 67 9.08 7.19 2.90
C ASP A 67 7.64 7.74 2.96
N ALA A 68 6.64 6.87 3.16
CA ALA A 68 5.25 7.28 3.37
C ALA A 68 5.10 8.18 4.59
N ILE A 69 5.74 7.82 5.72
CA ILE A 69 5.73 8.64 6.94
C ILE A 69 6.35 10.01 6.64
N ARG A 70 7.50 10.05 5.95
CA ARG A 70 8.16 11.32 5.60
C ARG A 70 7.23 12.22 4.78
N VAL A 71 6.66 11.71 3.70
CA VAL A 71 5.72 12.45 2.83
C VAL A 71 4.47 12.92 3.59
N LEU A 72 3.95 12.09 4.50
CA LEU A 72 2.75 12.42 5.28
C LEU A 72 3.05 13.23 6.54
N SER A 73 4.31 13.34 6.96
CA SER A 73 4.77 14.20 8.07
C SER A 73 5.12 15.62 7.63
N GLY A 74 5.36 15.82 6.34
CA GLY A 74 5.51 17.14 5.76
C GLY A 74 4.18 17.89 5.73
N THR A 75 3.93 18.70 6.75
CA THR A 75 2.94 19.78 6.67
C THR A 75 3.39 20.96 7.52
N ASN A 76 4.08 21.88 6.87
CA ASN A 76 3.59 23.25 6.71
C ASN A 76 3.89 23.70 5.29
#